data_AF-A0A351RCR7-F1
#
_entry.id   AF-A0A351RCR7-F1
#
_cell.length_a   1.000
_cell.length_b   1.000
_cell.length_c   1.000
_cell.angle_alpha   90.00
_cell.angle_beta   90.00
_cell.angle_gamma   90.00
#
_symmetry.space_group_name_H-M   'P 1'
#
loop_
_entity.id
_entity.type
_entity.pdbx_description
1 polymer ?
#
loop_
_entity_poly.entity_id
_entity_poly.type
_entity_poly.pdbx_seq_one_letter_code
_entity_poly.pdbx_strand_id
1 'polypeptide(L)'
;MMQAHVPTLFLVIITVSFMLSIALACAGYRKKPELMLWSTSFALHGLAFVFYSLRGEVSDLISIVGANVFISSIFAILAEGLFYFLRRQAPRLLIWSPVLLIAVSFSLLLDYLALRIIIGCAVFGLQGLLLLYFVAQHNRLIVGRGKYIFAASAFIESCILVSRALILSQGYTVPTLTVADPLNTITYLCSIVCLILLVISLFLMTWERDEHALRVSEHEL
;
A
#
# COMPACT_ATOMS: atom_id res chain seq x y z
N MET A 1 28.42 -10.68 4.23
CA MET A 1 27.30 -10.07 3.46
C MET A 1 26.91 -8.78 4.13
N MET A 2 26.59 -7.73 3.37
CA MET A 2 26.04 -6.48 3.92
C MET A 2 24.63 -6.76 4.44
N GLN A 3 24.44 -6.75 5.77
CA GLN A 3 23.12 -6.90 6.39
C GLN A 3 22.56 -5.51 6.67
N ALA A 4 21.36 -5.21 6.15
CA ALA A 4 20.71 -3.95 6.43
C ALA A 4 20.22 -3.91 7.88
N HIS A 5 20.39 -2.76 8.53
CA HIS A 5 19.89 -2.53 9.88
C HIS A 5 18.37 -2.25 9.83
N VAL A 6 17.55 -3.21 10.22
CA VAL A 6 16.08 -3.15 10.10
C VAL A 6 15.44 -1.94 10.80
N PRO A 7 15.86 -1.55 12.03
CA PRO A 7 15.34 -0.33 12.65
C PRO A 7 15.57 0.92 11.79
N THR A 8 16.70 0.99 11.08
CA THR A 8 16.98 2.11 10.17
C THR A 8 16.07 2.06 8.95
N LEU A 9 15.79 0.86 8.41
CA LEU A 9 14.80 0.71 7.33
C LEU A 9 13.41 1.17 7.76
N PHE A 10 12.98 0.83 8.98
CA PHE A 10 11.69 1.29 9.52
C PHE A 10 11.66 2.81 9.65
N LEU A 11 12.72 3.42 10.19
CA LEU A 11 12.82 4.87 10.30
C LEU A 11 12.70 5.55 8.92
N VAL A 12 13.38 5.01 7.90
CA VAL A 12 13.29 5.50 6.52
C VAL A 12 11.87 5.33 5.98
N ILE A 13 11.24 4.16 6.16
CA ILE A 13 9.85 3.92 5.72
C ILE A 13 8.90 4.91 6.37
N ILE A 14 8.98 5.08 7.69
CA ILE A 14 8.14 6.01 8.45
C ILE A 14 8.29 7.43 7.90
N THR A 15 9.54 7.90 7.77
CA THR A 15 9.87 9.25 7.30
C THR A 15 9.36 9.48 5.88
N VAL A 16 9.67 8.56 4.95
CA VAL A 16 9.24 8.65 3.56
C VAL A 16 7.72 8.61 3.45
N SER A 17 7.04 7.73 4.21
CA SER A 17 5.58 7.60 4.17
C SER A 17 4.88 8.89 4.60
N PHE A 18 5.32 9.50 5.70
CA PHE A 18 4.75 10.77 6.15
C PHE A 18 5.11 11.93 5.22
N MET A 19 6.34 11.99 4.71
CA MET A 19 6.73 13.00 3.71
C MET A 19 5.85 12.92 2.45
N LEU A 20 5.64 11.72 1.92
CA LEU A 20 4.80 11.46 0.76
C LEU A 20 3.32 11.79 1.03
N SER A 21 2.82 11.44 2.22
CA SER A 21 1.47 11.84 2.67
C SER A 21 1.31 13.36 2.67
N ILE A 22 2.27 14.09 3.26
CA ILE A 22 2.24 15.55 3.33
C ILE A 22 2.28 16.14 1.92
N ALA A 23 3.16 15.63 1.04
CA ALA A 23 3.24 16.09 -0.35
C ALA A 23 1.91 15.96 -1.10
N LEU A 24 1.25 14.79 -1.00
CA LEU A 24 -0.07 14.56 -1.59
C LEU A 24 -1.15 15.45 -0.97
N ALA A 25 -1.14 15.62 0.35
CA ALA A 25 -2.11 16.46 1.05
C ALA A 25 -1.96 17.94 0.63
N CYS A 26 -0.73 18.45 0.56
CA CYS A 26 -0.45 19.81 0.10
C CYS A 26 -0.91 20.03 -1.35
N ALA A 27 -0.62 19.09 -2.24
CA ALA A 27 -1.05 19.18 -3.64
C ALA A 27 -2.57 19.03 -3.82
N GLY A 28 -3.20 18.22 -2.96
CA GLY A 28 -4.64 17.95 -2.99
C GLY A 28 -5.51 19.00 -2.33
N TYR A 29 -4.95 19.80 -1.44
CA TYR A 29 -5.71 20.67 -0.56
C TYR A 29 -6.68 21.57 -1.33
N ARG A 30 -7.97 21.46 -0.99
CA ARG A 30 -9.14 22.16 -1.59
C ARG A 30 -9.42 21.88 -3.07
N LYS A 31 -8.48 21.36 -3.86
CA LYS A 31 -8.62 21.25 -5.32
C LYS A 31 -8.76 19.81 -5.84
N LYS A 32 -8.14 18.83 -5.18
CA LYS A 32 -8.09 17.43 -5.62
C LYS A 32 -8.41 16.48 -4.46
N PRO A 33 -9.70 16.28 -4.14
CA PRO A 33 -10.11 15.40 -3.04
C PRO A 33 -9.59 13.95 -3.16
N GLU A 34 -9.34 13.46 -4.37
CA GLU A 34 -8.67 12.16 -4.61
C GLU A 34 -7.24 12.10 -4.05
N LEU A 35 -6.46 13.18 -4.18
CA LEU A 35 -5.11 13.25 -3.62
C LEU A 35 -5.15 13.30 -2.09
N MET A 36 -6.17 13.96 -1.52
CA MET A 36 -6.42 13.97 -0.08
C MET A 36 -6.82 12.57 0.43
N LEU A 37 -7.61 11.83 -0.33
CA LEU A 37 -7.96 10.46 0.04
C LEU A 37 -6.72 9.56 -0.01
N TRP A 38 -5.94 9.61 -1.08
CA TRP A 38 -4.71 8.83 -1.20
C TRP A 38 -3.66 9.21 -0.16
N SER A 39 -3.53 10.49 0.23
CA SER A 39 -2.59 10.90 1.27
C SER A 39 -2.83 10.15 2.59
N THR A 40 -4.10 9.89 2.95
CA THR A 40 -4.42 9.11 4.15
C THR A 40 -3.85 7.68 4.11
N SER A 41 -3.73 7.08 2.92
CA SER A 41 -3.09 5.76 2.76
C SER A 41 -1.61 5.82 3.17
N PHE A 42 -0.88 6.84 2.76
CA PHE A 42 0.54 6.99 3.11
C PHE A 42 0.74 7.36 4.58
N ALA A 43 -0.17 8.15 5.17
CA ALA A 43 -0.17 8.38 6.62
C ALA A 43 -0.39 7.07 7.41
N LEU A 44 -1.35 6.25 7.00
CA LEU A 44 -1.59 4.94 7.60
C LEU A 44 -0.38 4.00 7.43
N HIS A 45 0.33 4.07 6.30
CA HIS A 45 1.58 3.32 6.11
C HIS A 45 2.64 3.72 7.14
N GLY A 46 2.86 5.02 7.33
CA GLY A 46 3.78 5.53 8.37
C GLY A 46 3.39 5.05 9.77
N LEU A 47 2.10 5.16 10.12
CA LEU A 47 1.57 4.70 11.41
C LEU A 47 1.70 3.18 11.62
N ALA A 48 1.48 2.38 10.57
CA ALA A 48 1.66 0.94 10.64
C ALA A 48 3.10 0.55 11.02
N PHE A 49 4.10 1.21 10.42
CA PHE A 49 5.50 0.97 10.75
C PHE A 49 5.91 1.53 12.12
N VAL A 50 5.29 2.62 12.58
CA VAL A 50 5.42 3.07 13.98
C VAL A 50 4.91 1.96 14.91
N PHE A 51 3.73 1.40 14.67
CA PHE A 51 3.20 0.31 15.49
C PHE A 51 4.06 -0.96 15.45
N TYR A 52 4.63 -1.31 14.29
CA TYR A 52 5.59 -2.40 14.21
C TYR A 52 6.87 -2.14 15.00
N SER A 53 7.34 -0.88 15.05
CA SER A 53 8.53 -0.51 15.85
C SER A 53 8.29 -0.59 17.36
N LEU A 54 7.05 -0.44 17.80
CA LEU A 54 6.64 -0.50 19.21
C LEU A 54 6.30 -1.93 19.69
N ARG A 55 6.60 -2.95 18.89
CA ARG A 55 6.31 -4.35 19.24
C ARG A 55 7.10 -4.78 20.48
N GLY A 56 6.42 -5.31 21.49
CA GLY A 56 6.98 -5.64 22.80
C GLY A 56 6.88 -4.50 23.82
N GLU A 57 6.63 -3.27 23.38
CA GLU A 57 6.44 -2.10 24.26
C GLU A 57 4.96 -1.76 24.46
N VAL A 58 4.12 -2.01 23.46
CA VAL A 58 2.66 -1.82 23.52
C VAL A 58 1.93 -3.14 23.30
N SER A 59 0.64 -3.16 23.67
CA SER A 59 -0.24 -4.33 23.46
C SER A 59 -0.12 -4.93 22.06
N ASP A 60 -0.07 -6.26 21.99
CA ASP A 60 -0.02 -7.02 20.74
C ASP A 60 -1.23 -6.75 19.83
N LEU A 61 -2.39 -6.41 20.41
CA LEU A 61 -3.55 -6.00 19.61
C LEU A 61 -3.25 -4.72 18.82
N ILE A 62 -2.56 -3.75 19.41
CA ILE A 62 -2.24 -2.48 18.75
C ILE A 62 -1.07 -2.68 17.78
N SER A 63 0.04 -3.23 18.26
CA SER A 63 1.27 -3.35 17.48
C SER A 63 1.18 -4.37 16.35
N ILE A 64 0.30 -5.38 16.47
CA ILE A 64 0.15 -6.45 15.47
C ILE A 64 -1.15 -6.30 14.70
N VAL A 65 -2.31 -6.35 15.35
CA VAL A 65 -3.60 -6.28 14.65
C VAL A 65 -3.79 -4.89 14.06
N GLY A 66 -3.62 -3.84 14.87
CA GLY A 66 -3.77 -2.44 14.41
C GLY A 66 -2.86 -2.11 13.24
N ALA A 67 -1.57 -2.48 13.33
CA ALA A 67 -0.61 -2.24 12.25
C ALA A 67 -1.02 -2.95 10.94
N ASN A 68 -1.44 -4.21 11.00
CA ASN A 68 -1.81 -4.96 9.80
C ASN A 68 -3.18 -4.51 9.23
N VAL A 69 -4.11 -4.08 10.08
CA VAL A 69 -5.36 -3.44 9.65
C VAL A 69 -5.06 -2.14 8.90
N PHE A 70 -4.11 -1.33 9.36
CA PHE A 70 -3.64 -0.16 8.62
C PHE A 70 -3.06 -0.57 7.27
N ILE A 71 -2.14 -1.55 7.21
CA ILE A 71 -1.58 -2.02 5.94
C ILE A 71 -2.66 -2.48 4.97
N SER A 72 -3.64 -3.28 5.42
CA SER A 72 -4.74 -3.71 4.55
C SER A 72 -5.62 -2.54 4.09
N SER A 73 -5.84 -1.56 4.98
CA SER A 73 -6.65 -0.37 4.68
C SER A 73 -6.00 0.53 3.64
N ILE A 74 -4.67 0.54 3.52
CA ILE A 74 -3.95 1.28 2.46
C ILE A 74 -4.44 0.83 1.09
N PHE A 75 -4.44 -0.47 0.81
CA PHE A 75 -4.92 -0.98 -0.47
C PHE A 75 -6.40 -0.66 -0.69
N ALA A 76 -7.21 -0.71 0.37
CA ALA A 76 -8.62 -0.37 0.30
C ALA A 76 -8.85 1.11 -0.07
N ILE A 77 -8.11 2.02 0.56
CA ILE A 77 -8.21 3.46 0.30
C ILE A 77 -7.62 3.81 -1.08
N LEU A 78 -6.54 3.14 -1.51
CA LEU A 78 -6.03 3.29 -2.87
C LEU A 78 -7.08 2.91 -3.92
N ALA A 79 -7.82 1.81 -3.69
CA ALA A 79 -8.92 1.40 -4.55
C ALA A 79 -10.08 2.40 -4.51
N GLU A 80 -10.51 2.85 -3.33
CA GLU A 80 -11.55 3.89 -3.19
C GLU A 80 -11.15 5.17 -3.92
N GLY A 81 -9.90 5.61 -3.79
CA GLY A 81 -9.40 6.78 -4.49
C GLY A 81 -9.29 6.60 -6.00
N LEU A 82 -9.01 5.38 -6.49
CA LEU A 82 -9.09 5.06 -7.92
C LEU A 82 -10.52 5.20 -8.44
N PHE A 83 -11.51 4.65 -7.73
CA PHE A 83 -12.93 4.79 -8.11
C PHE A 83 -13.42 6.23 -8.00
N TYR A 84 -12.96 6.97 -6.99
CA TYR A 84 -13.24 8.39 -6.84
C TYR A 84 -12.65 9.20 -8.01
N PHE A 85 -11.39 8.93 -8.39
CA PHE A 85 -10.73 9.52 -9.55
C PHE A 85 -11.49 9.24 -10.85
N LEU A 86 -11.99 8.01 -11.01
CA LEU A 86 -12.81 7.58 -12.14
C LEU A 86 -14.25 8.11 -12.11
N ARG A 87 -14.66 8.81 -11.03
CA ARG A 87 -16.04 9.24 -10.76
C ARG A 87 -17.05 8.08 -10.85
N ARG A 88 -16.68 6.92 -10.30
CA ARG A 88 -17.52 5.70 -10.27
C ARG A 88 -17.76 5.24 -8.84
N GLN A 89 -18.82 4.46 -8.66
CA GLN A 89 -19.10 3.83 -7.37
C GLN A 89 -18.11 2.68 -7.13
N ALA A 90 -17.48 2.70 -5.96
CA ALA A 90 -16.55 1.66 -5.54
C ALA A 90 -17.31 0.41 -5.04
N PRO A 91 -16.91 -0.82 -5.42
CA PRO A 91 -17.45 -2.05 -4.86
C PRO A 91 -16.91 -2.26 -3.43
N ARG A 92 -17.45 -1.49 -2.47
CA ARG A 92 -16.90 -1.37 -1.10
C ARG A 92 -16.80 -2.70 -0.37
N LEU A 93 -17.76 -3.60 -0.57
CA LEU A 93 -17.71 -4.92 0.06
C LEU A 93 -16.47 -5.70 -0.37
N LEU A 94 -16.14 -5.71 -1.67
CA LEU A 94 -14.96 -6.38 -2.20
C LEU A 94 -13.65 -5.70 -1.75
N ILE A 95 -13.66 -4.38 -1.66
CA ILE A 95 -12.48 -3.57 -1.29
C ILE A 95 -12.15 -3.69 0.20
N TRP A 96 -13.15 -3.70 1.07
CA TRP A 96 -12.99 -3.67 2.53
C TRP A 96 -13.09 -5.04 3.20
N SER A 97 -13.65 -6.08 2.54
CA SER A 97 -13.67 -7.44 3.10
C SER A 97 -12.28 -7.98 3.50
N PRO A 98 -11.17 -7.69 2.78
CA PRO A 98 -9.85 -8.14 3.19
C PRO A 98 -9.37 -7.46 4.48
N VAL A 99 -9.77 -6.22 4.74
CA VAL A 99 -9.43 -5.50 5.98
C VAL A 99 -10.08 -6.17 7.19
N LEU A 100 -11.36 -6.54 7.05
CA LEU A 100 -12.08 -7.29 8.08
C LEU A 100 -11.46 -8.68 8.28
N LEU A 101 -11.09 -9.37 7.19
CA LEU A 101 -10.40 -10.66 7.27
C LEU A 101 -9.09 -10.55 8.07
N ILE A 102 -8.28 -9.52 7.83
CA ILE A 102 -7.04 -9.27 8.56
C ILE A 102 -7.32 -8.98 10.03
N ALA A 103 -8.28 -8.11 10.34
CA ALA A 103 -8.64 -7.79 11.71
C ALA A 103 -9.03 -9.04 12.50
N VAL A 104 -9.90 -9.88 11.95
CA VAL A 104 -10.38 -11.11 12.59
C VAL A 104 -9.26 -12.15 12.69
N SER A 105 -8.61 -12.47 11.57
CA SER A 105 -7.58 -13.53 11.54
C SER A 105 -6.39 -13.21 12.43
N PHE A 106 -5.90 -11.97 12.44
CA PHE A 106 -4.74 -11.59 13.27
C PHE A 106 -5.10 -11.53 14.76
N SER A 107 -6.35 -11.21 15.10
CA SER A 107 -6.83 -11.27 16.49
C SER A 107 -6.90 -12.71 17.02
N LEU A 108 -7.29 -13.66 16.17
CA LEU A 108 -7.36 -15.09 16.54
C LEU A 108 -5.98 -15.78 16.53
N LEU A 109 -5.04 -15.27 15.74
CA LEU A 109 -3.72 -15.90 15.51
C LEU A 109 -2.58 -15.17 16.23
N LEU A 110 -2.85 -14.52 17.37
CA LEU A 110 -1.84 -13.74 18.08
C LEU A 110 -0.57 -14.53 18.44
N ASP A 111 -0.72 -15.82 18.77
CA ASP A 111 0.40 -16.69 19.15
C ASP A 111 1.11 -17.33 17.94
N TYR A 112 0.51 -17.27 16.74
CA TYR A 112 0.99 -17.96 15.55
C TYR A 112 1.64 -16.99 14.56
N LEU A 113 2.90 -16.62 14.83
CA LEU A 113 3.66 -15.68 13.98
C LEU A 113 3.70 -16.10 12.50
N ALA A 114 4.06 -17.36 12.21
CA ALA A 114 4.21 -17.85 10.84
C ALA A 114 2.91 -17.73 10.04
N LEU A 115 1.78 -18.17 10.61
CA LEU A 115 0.47 -18.08 9.97
C LEU A 115 0.06 -16.64 9.69
N ARG A 116 0.30 -15.73 10.63
CA ARG A 116 0.02 -14.30 10.42
C ARG A 116 0.81 -13.73 9.26
N ILE A 117 2.11 -14.01 9.17
CA ILE A 117 2.93 -13.50 8.06
C ILE A 117 2.43 -14.08 6.72
N ILE A 118 2.12 -15.38 6.67
CA ILE A 118 1.61 -16.03 5.45
C ILE A 118 0.27 -15.40 5.03
N ILE A 119 -0.69 -15.31 5.95
CA ILE A 119 -2.02 -14.73 5.68
C ILE A 119 -1.90 -13.26 5.27
N GLY A 120 -1.14 -12.47 6.02
CA GLY A 120 -0.92 -11.06 5.72
C GLY A 120 -0.34 -10.87 4.32
N CYS A 121 0.76 -11.56 4.01
CA CYS A 121 1.41 -11.45 2.70
C CYS A 121 0.50 -11.92 1.56
N ALA A 122 -0.23 -13.02 1.74
CA ALA A 122 -1.19 -13.50 0.74
C ALA A 122 -2.32 -12.48 0.50
N VAL A 123 -2.94 -11.98 1.57
CA VAL A 123 -4.05 -11.02 1.49
C VAL A 123 -3.59 -9.70 0.88
N PHE A 124 -2.49 -9.12 1.35
CA PHE A 124 -1.97 -7.86 0.82
C PHE A 124 -1.55 -8.00 -0.65
N GLY A 125 -0.92 -9.12 -1.02
CA GLY A 125 -0.59 -9.41 -2.41
C GLY A 125 -1.84 -9.52 -3.29
N LEU A 126 -2.89 -10.19 -2.82
CA LEU A 126 -4.17 -10.27 -3.53
C LEU A 126 -4.87 -8.90 -3.64
N GLN A 127 -4.80 -8.06 -2.60
CA GLN A 127 -5.32 -6.69 -2.67
C GLN A 127 -4.56 -5.85 -3.71
N GLY A 128 -3.24 -6.02 -3.82
CA GLY A 128 -2.44 -5.42 -4.89
C GLY A 128 -2.86 -5.90 -6.29
N LEU A 129 -3.09 -7.21 -6.48
CA LEU A 129 -3.61 -7.75 -7.73
C LEU A 129 -5.01 -7.24 -8.05
N LEU A 130 -5.85 -7.02 -7.03
CA LEU A 130 -7.17 -6.42 -7.20
C LEU A 130 -7.08 -4.97 -7.73
N LEU A 131 -6.09 -4.19 -7.27
CA LEU A 131 -5.81 -2.87 -7.83
C LEU A 131 -5.44 -2.95 -9.32
N LEU A 132 -4.62 -3.94 -9.71
CA LEU A 132 -4.28 -4.17 -11.13
C LEU A 132 -5.52 -4.50 -11.95
N TYR A 133 -6.39 -5.37 -11.41
CA TYR A 133 -7.64 -5.72 -12.05
C TYR A 133 -8.50 -4.47 -12.31
N PHE A 134 -8.65 -3.59 -11.31
CA PHE A 134 -9.41 -2.35 -11.49
C PHE A 134 -8.80 -1.40 -12.52
N VAL A 135 -7.47 -1.25 -12.54
CA VAL A 135 -6.78 -0.44 -13.54
C VAL A 135 -6.93 -1.03 -14.94
N ALA A 136 -6.81 -2.35 -15.10
CA ALA A 136 -6.98 -3.02 -16.38
C ALA A 136 -8.43 -2.88 -16.89
N GLN A 137 -9.42 -3.10 -16.02
CA GLN A 137 -10.84 -2.97 -16.34
C GLN A 137 -11.21 -1.54 -16.79
N HIS A 138 -10.57 -0.52 -16.19
CA HIS A 138 -10.85 0.89 -16.47
C HIS A 138 -9.75 1.57 -17.30
N ASN A 139 -8.89 0.79 -17.96
CA ASN A 139 -7.70 1.29 -18.64
C ASN A 139 -8.00 2.40 -19.67
N ARG A 140 -9.13 2.30 -20.37
CA ARG A 140 -9.56 3.30 -21.37
C ARG A 140 -10.01 4.63 -20.76
N LEU A 141 -10.42 4.64 -19.49
CA LEU A 141 -10.90 5.83 -18.80
C LEU A 141 -9.78 6.58 -18.09
N ILE A 142 -8.69 5.89 -17.75
CA ILE A 142 -7.54 6.51 -17.10
C ILE A 142 -6.63 7.08 -18.20
N VAL A 143 -6.51 8.40 -18.20
CA VAL A 143 -5.68 9.14 -19.17
C VAL A 143 -4.20 9.02 -18.80
N GLY A 144 -3.36 8.95 -19.82
CA GLY A 144 -1.91 9.11 -19.67
C GLY A 144 -1.15 7.87 -19.19
N ARG A 145 0.11 8.08 -18.81
CA ARG A 145 1.09 7.05 -18.48
C ARG A 145 1.16 6.74 -16.99
N GLY A 146 0.62 7.60 -16.12
CA GLY A 146 0.61 7.37 -14.67
C GLY A 146 0.03 6.01 -14.27
N LYS A 147 -1.03 5.56 -14.96
CA LYS A 147 -1.63 4.24 -14.73
C LYS A 147 -0.68 3.05 -14.90
N TYR A 148 0.30 3.15 -15.79
CA TYR A 148 1.26 2.06 -16.00
C TYR A 148 2.29 1.99 -14.87
N ILE A 149 2.68 3.15 -14.31
CA ILE A 149 3.56 3.20 -13.14
C ILE A 149 2.80 2.70 -11.90
N PHE A 150 1.53 3.07 -11.76
CA PHE A 150 0.65 2.54 -10.71
C PHE A 150 0.52 1.02 -10.82
N ALA A 151 0.22 0.52 -12.02
CA ALA A 151 0.12 -0.92 -12.27
C ALA A 151 1.46 -1.64 -12.05
N ALA A 152 2.57 -1.09 -12.49
CA ALA A 152 3.89 -1.70 -12.30
C ALA A 152 4.24 -1.80 -10.80
N SER A 153 4.04 -0.72 -10.03
CA SER A 153 4.31 -0.71 -8.59
C SER A 153 3.41 -1.69 -7.83
N ALA A 154 2.10 -1.69 -8.11
CA ALA A 154 1.17 -2.66 -7.51
C ALA A 154 1.52 -4.11 -7.89
N PHE A 155 1.97 -4.37 -9.12
CA PHE A 155 2.37 -5.69 -9.58
C PHE A 155 3.66 -6.18 -8.90
N ILE A 156 4.69 -5.34 -8.83
CA ILE A 156 5.95 -5.68 -8.17
C ILE A 156 5.69 -6.00 -6.69
N GLU A 157 4.95 -5.13 -5.99
CA GLU A 157 4.60 -5.35 -4.58
C GLU A 157 3.81 -6.64 -4.38
N SER A 158 2.83 -6.91 -5.24
CA SER A 158 2.03 -8.14 -5.19
C SER A 158 2.89 -9.39 -5.36
N CYS A 159 3.80 -9.39 -6.35
CA CYS A 159 4.71 -10.50 -6.59
C CYS A 159 5.62 -10.77 -5.39
N ILE A 160 6.14 -9.72 -4.75
CA ILE A 160 7.00 -9.84 -3.57
C ILE A 160 6.22 -10.43 -2.39
N LEU A 161 5.00 -9.95 -2.15
CA LEU A 161 4.18 -10.42 -1.04
C LEU A 161 3.69 -11.86 -1.27
N VAL A 162 3.24 -12.20 -2.48
CA VAL A 162 2.83 -13.58 -2.80
C VAL A 162 4.02 -14.53 -2.73
N SER A 163 5.18 -14.18 -3.30
CA SER A 163 6.38 -15.02 -3.22
C SER A 163 6.84 -15.20 -1.76
N ARG A 164 6.79 -14.15 -0.94
CA ARG A 164 7.06 -14.23 0.49
C ARG A 164 6.11 -15.20 1.20
N ALA A 165 4.81 -15.14 0.92
CA ALA A 165 3.83 -16.08 1.48
C ALA A 165 4.14 -17.54 1.08
N LEU A 166 4.49 -17.77 -0.18
CA LEU A 166 4.84 -19.11 -0.69
C LEU A 166 6.12 -19.65 -0.03
N ILE A 167 7.18 -18.85 0.08
CA ILE A 167 8.44 -19.23 0.72
C ILE A 167 8.20 -19.65 2.19
N LEU A 168 7.43 -18.87 2.94
CA LEU A 168 7.10 -19.22 4.32
C LEU A 168 6.23 -20.48 4.43
N SER A 169 5.30 -20.69 3.49
CA SER A 169 4.46 -21.89 3.47
C SER A 169 5.24 -23.19 3.24
N GLN A 170 6.44 -23.09 2.66
CA GLN A 170 7.36 -24.22 2.44
C GLN A 170 8.26 -24.51 3.66
N GLY A 171 8.04 -23.84 4.80
CA GLY A 171 8.76 -24.09 6.05
C GLY A 171 9.92 -23.13 6.33
N TYR A 172 10.09 -22.07 5.52
CA TYR A 172 11.06 -21.02 5.84
C TYR A 172 10.62 -20.22 7.07
N THR A 173 11.47 -20.13 8.09
CA THR A 173 11.16 -19.44 9.35
C THR A 173 11.89 -18.12 9.46
N VAL A 174 11.14 -17.05 9.74
CA VAL A 174 11.71 -15.73 10.05
C VAL A 174 11.63 -15.52 11.57
N PRO A 175 12.73 -15.13 12.26
CA PRO A 175 12.73 -14.97 13.72
C PRO A 175 11.74 -13.92 14.22
N THR A 176 11.74 -12.74 13.60
CA THR A 176 10.77 -11.66 13.82
C THR A 176 10.89 -10.64 12.68
N LEU A 177 9.90 -9.75 12.56
CA LEU A 177 9.87 -8.68 11.56
C LEU A 177 10.95 -7.61 11.81
N THR A 178 11.41 -7.46 13.05
CA THR A 178 12.36 -6.42 13.46
C THR A 178 13.83 -6.86 13.38
N VAL A 179 14.08 -8.12 13.04
CA VAL A 179 15.43 -8.69 12.93
C VAL A 179 15.84 -8.76 11.47
N ALA A 180 17.13 -8.47 11.24
CA ALA A 180 17.74 -8.55 9.92
C ALA A 180 17.65 -9.97 9.37
N ASP A 181 16.91 -10.09 8.28
CA ASP A 181 16.75 -11.29 7.50
C ASP A 181 16.71 -10.88 6.02
N PRO A 182 17.29 -11.65 5.08
CA PRO A 182 17.30 -11.28 3.67
C PRO A 182 15.89 -11.05 3.09
N LEU A 183 14.91 -11.88 3.49
CA LEU A 183 13.53 -11.76 3.01
C LEU A 183 12.87 -10.49 3.57
N ASN A 184 13.09 -10.19 4.85
CA ASN A 184 12.65 -8.93 5.45
C ASN A 184 13.27 -7.72 4.73
N THR A 185 14.59 -7.74 4.53
CA THR A 185 15.36 -6.64 3.95
C THR A 185 14.90 -6.33 2.52
N ILE A 186 14.77 -7.35 1.68
CA ILE A 186 14.30 -7.21 0.30
C ILE A 186 12.87 -6.68 0.29
N THR A 187 11.98 -7.24 1.13
CA THR A 187 10.59 -6.75 1.20
C THR A 187 10.55 -5.27 1.54
N TYR A 188 11.25 -4.83 2.59
CA TYR A 188 11.21 -3.44 3.04
C TYR A 188 11.82 -2.46 2.01
N LEU A 189 12.94 -2.82 1.39
CA LEU A 189 13.55 -1.99 0.35
C LEU A 189 12.64 -1.86 -0.87
N CYS A 190 12.07 -2.97 -1.33
CA CYS A 190 11.14 -2.95 -2.45
C CYS A 190 9.86 -2.17 -2.12
N SER A 191 9.29 -2.33 -0.92
CA SER A 191 8.13 -1.55 -0.50
C SER A 191 8.42 -0.04 -0.51
N ILE A 192 9.61 0.42 -0.09
CA ILE A 192 9.99 1.85 -0.20
C ILE A 192 9.95 2.32 -1.67
N VAL A 193 10.57 1.55 -2.58
CA VAL A 193 10.61 1.87 -4.00
C VAL A 193 9.21 1.89 -4.60
N CYS A 194 8.39 0.87 -4.32
CA CYS A 194 7.01 0.77 -4.77
C CYS A 194 6.16 1.93 -4.23
N LEU A 195 6.35 2.34 -2.97
CA LEU A 195 5.63 3.45 -2.35
C LEU A 195 5.93 4.78 -3.06
N ILE A 196 7.20 5.04 -3.39
CA ILE A 196 7.62 6.23 -4.12
C ILE A 196 7.03 6.22 -5.54
N LEU A 197 7.14 5.10 -6.25
CA LEU A 197 6.56 4.93 -7.59
C LEU A 197 5.03 5.13 -7.57
N LEU A 198 4.37 4.64 -6.53
CA LEU A 198 2.93 4.81 -6.35
C LEU A 198 2.58 6.31 -6.27
N VAL A 199 3.27 7.09 -5.43
CA VAL A 199 3.00 8.54 -5.34
C VAL A 199 3.26 9.26 -6.65
N ILE A 200 4.38 8.96 -7.32
CA ILE A 200 4.69 9.52 -8.64
C ILE A 200 3.56 9.20 -9.62
N SER A 201 3.05 7.97 -9.61
CA SER A 201 1.96 7.55 -10.49
C SER A 201 0.65 8.31 -10.23
N LEU A 202 0.31 8.57 -8.96
CA LEU A 202 -0.91 9.29 -8.57
C LEU A 202 -0.84 10.77 -8.97
N PHE A 203 0.34 11.39 -8.80
CA PHE A 203 0.60 12.75 -9.29
C PHE A 203 0.46 12.82 -10.80
N LEU A 204 1.10 11.88 -11.51
CA LEU A 204 1.08 11.85 -12.96
C LEU A 204 -0.35 11.63 -13.50
N MET A 205 -1.11 10.69 -12.94
CA MET A 205 -2.52 10.46 -13.29
C MET A 205 -3.37 11.72 -13.09
N THR A 206 -3.17 12.44 -11.99
CA THR A 206 -3.96 13.64 -11.69
C THR A 206 -3.60 14.79 -12.63
N TRP A 207 -2.29 14.99 -12.87
CA TRP A 207 -1.79 16.03 -13.75
C TRP A 207 -2.17 15.77 -15.23
N GLU A 208 -1.97 14.55 -15.73
CA GLU A 208 -2.33 14.18 -17.11
C GLU A 208 -3.84 14.32 -17.38
N ARG A 209 -4.68 14.03 -16.37
CA ARG A 209 -6.12 14.26 -16.47
C ARG A 209 -6.47 15.74 -16.59
N ASP A 210 -5.82 16.58 -15.80
CA ASP A 210 -6.05 18.03 -15.84
C ASP A 210 -5.57 18.64 -17.16
N GLU A 211 -4.40 18.22 -17.65
CA GLU A 211 -3.87 18.63 -18.95
C GLU A 211 -4.80 18.20 -20.10
N HIS A 212 -5.31 16.97 -20.05
CA HIS A 212 -6.27 16.50 -21.04
C HIS A 212 -7.57 17.30 -21.01
N ALA A 213 -8.07 17.69 -19.84
CA ALA A 213 -9.26 18.52 -19.72
C ALA A 213 -9.06 19.92 -20.33
N LEU A 214 -7.88 20.52 -20.13
CA LEU A 214 -7.53 21.81 -20.73
C LEU A 214 -7.48 21.73 -22.26
N ARG A 215 -6.77 20.73 -22.81
CA ARG A 215 -6.67 20.54 -24.27
C ARG A 215 -8.02 20.35 -24.94
N VAL A 216 -8.93 19.59 -24.31
CA VAL A 216 -10.30 19.43 -24.83
C VAL A 216 -11.03 20.77 -24.85
N SER A 217 -10.92 21.58 -23.79
CA SER A 217 -11.57 22.90 -23.74
C SER A 217 -11.01 23.91 -24.75
N GLU A 218 -9.72 23.82 -25.10
CA GLU A 218 -9.10 24.69 -26.12
C GLU A 218 -9.53 24.34 -27.54
N HIS A 219 -9.89 23.07 -27.81
CA HIS A 219 -10.38 22.64 -29.13
C HIS A 219 -11.88 22.91 -29.35
N GLU A 220 -12.63 23.20 -28.29
CA GLU A 220 -14.06 23.54 -28.35
C GLU A 220 -14.33 25.06 -28.49
N LEU A 221 -13.28 25.89 -28.46
CA LEU A 221 -13.31 27.35 -28.66
C LEU A 221 -12.88 27.73 -30.08
#